data_AF-A0A447JGP7-F1
#
_entry.id   AF-A0A447JGP7-F1
#
_cell.length_a   1.000
_cell.length_b   1.000
_cell.length_c   1.000
_cell.angle_alpha   90.00
_cell.angle_beta   90.00
_cell.angle_gamma   90.00
#
_symmetry.space_group_name_H-M   'P 1'
#
loop_
_entity.id
_entity.type
_entity.pdbx_description
1 polymer ?
#
loop_
_entity_poly.entity_id
_entity_poly.type
_entity_poly.pdbx_seq_one_letter_code
_entity_poly.pdbx_strand_id
1 'polypeptide(L)'
;MLTAEEGRKIELMYQSVMALPLGQWLVESAGYAESSVYWEDPETGILCRCRPDKIIPEFHWIMDVKTTADIQRFRTAYYDYRYHVQDAFYSDGLSGAVR
;
A
#
# COMPACT_ATOMS: atom_id res chain seq x y z
N MET A 1 14.80 -19.09 3.74
CA MET A 1 16.02 -18.25 3.86
C MET A 1 16.31 -17.71 2.47
N LEU A 2 16.54 -16.41 2.31
CA LEU A 2 16.85 -15.81 1.00
C LEU A 2 18.27 -16.20 0.57
N THR A 3 18.48 -16.45 -0.72
CA THR A 3 19.82 -16.60 -1.29
C THR A 3 20.54 -15.25 -1.34
N ALA A 4 21.87 -15.28 -1.48
CA ALA A 4 22.66 -14.06 -1.64
C ALA A 4 22.26 -13.25 -2.88
N GLU A 5 21.87 -13.93 -3.96
CA GLU A 5 21.42 -13.30 -5.20
C GLU A 5 20.06 -12.62 -5.03
N GLU A 6 19.09 -13.29 -4.41
CA GLU A 6 17.77 -12.72 -4.10
C GLU A 6 17.89 -11.53 -3.15
N GLY A 7 18.72 -11.64 -2.11
CA GLY A 7 18.99 -10.53 -1.19
C GLY A 7 19.56 -9.31 -1.90
N ARG A 8 20.53 -9.52 -2.80
CA ARG A 8 21.09 -8.44 -3.63
C ARG A 8 20.03 -7.80 -4.53
N LYS A 9 19.14 -8.60 -5.13
CA LYS A 9 18.06 -8.09 -5.98
C LYS A 9 17.10 -7.20 -5.19
N ILE A 10 16.70 -7.62 -3.98
CA ILE A 10 15.82 -6.84 -3.10
C ILE A 10 16.46 -5.51 -2.71
N GLU A 11 17.75 -5.52 -2.34
CA GLU A 11 18.48 -4.30 -2.01
C GLU A 11 18.50 -3.33 -3.19
N LEU A 12 18.78 -3.81 -4.40
CA LEU A 12 18.76 -2.98 -5.61
C LEU A 12 17.37 -2.39 -5.90
N MET A 13 16.30 -3.16 -5.67
CA MET A 13 14.93 -2.65 -5.82
C MET A 13 14.63 -1.54 -4.81
N TYR A 14 15.04 -1.72 -3.55
CA TYR A 14 14.89 -0.71 -2.50
C TYR A 14 15.65 0.57 -2.87
N GLN A 15 16.93 0.46 -3.24
CA GLN A 15 17.75 1.61 -3.64
C GLN A 15 17.15 2.35 -4.85
N SER A 16 16.55 1.64 -5.80
CA SER A 16 15.86 2.26 -6.94
C SER A 16 14.65 3.09 -6.53
N VAL A 17 13.90 2.69 -5.50
CA VAL A 17 12.79 3.48 -4.94
C VAL A 17 13.31 4.69 -4.20
N MET A 18 14.36 4.51 -3.39
CA MET A 18 15.00 5.58 -2.62
C MET A 18 15.66 6.65 -3.49
N ALA A 19 16.02 6.32 -4.74
CA ALA A 19 16.57 7.28 -5.69
C ALA A 19 15.52 8.27 -6.26
N LEU A 20 14.23 7.99 -6.11
CA LEU A 20 13.14 8.88 -6.54
C LEU A 20 12.69 9.75 -5.37
N PRO A 21 12.66 11.10 -5.48
CA PRO A 21 12.30 11.96 -4.34
C PRO A 21 10.96 11.62 -3.67
N LEU A 22 9.93 11.31 -4.47
CA LEU A 22 8.63 10.88 -3.95
C LEU A 22 8.70 9.48 -3.30
N GLY A 23 9.46 8.56 -3.89
CA GLY A 23 9.65 7.21 -3.36
C GLY A 23 10.35 7.23 -2.00
N GLN A 24 11.46 7.98 -1.91
CA GLN A 24 12.16 8.23 -0.65
C GLN A 24 11.22 8.84 0.40
N TRP A 25 10.52 9.92 0.05
CA TRP A 25 9.61 10.59 0.97
C TRP A 25 8.52 9.65 1.48
N LEU A 26 7.91 8.84 0.61
CA LEU A 26 6.90 7.84 0.98
C LEU A 26 7.46 6.82 1.98
N VAL A 27 8.66 6.31 1.75
CA VAL A 27 9.30 5.31 2.61
C VAL A 27 9.75 5.90 3.95
N GLU A 28 10.30 7.11 3.97
CA GLU A 28 10.88 7.73 5.17
C GLU A 28 9.88 8.49 6.04
N SER A 29 8.75 8.95 5.47
CA SER A 29 7.74 9.71 6.23
C SER A 29 7.26 8.98 7.47
N ALA A 30 7.02 9.72 8.56
CA ALA A 30 6.45 9.15 9.77
C ALA A 30 5.07 8.55 9.47
N GLY A 31 4.79 7.37 10.02
CA GLY A 31 3.53 6.67 9.77
C GLY A 31 3.46 5.31 10.43
N TYR A 32 2.32 4.65 10.23
CA TYR A 32 2.05 3.33 10.77
C TYR A 32 2.17 2.29 9.67
N ALA A 33 3.17 1.41 9.79
CA ALA A 33 3.29 0.26 8.90
C ALA A 33 2.41 -0.90 9.39
N GLU A 34 1.78 -1.62 8.46
CA GLU A 34 1.02 -2.86 8.73
C GLU A 34 -0.10 -2.71 9.79
N SER A 35 -0.63 -1.49 9.94
CA SER A 35 -1.69 -1.20 10.90
C SER A 35 -3.05 -1.69 10.38
N SER A 36 -3.80 -2.41 11.22
CA SER A 36 -5.16 -2.82 10.87
C SER A 36 -6.18 -1.76 11.22
N VAL A 37 -7.05 -1.46 10.27
CA VAL A 37 -8.22 -0.61 10.45
C VAL A 37 -9.45 -1.49 10.38
N TYR A 38 -10.41 -1.27 11.28
CA TYR A 38 -11.67 -1.98 11.35
C TYR A 38 -12.80 -0.95 11.36
N TRP A 39 -13.89 -1.24 10.66
CA TRP A 39 -15.08 -0.40 10.63
C TRP A 39 -16.32 -1.26 10.36
N GLU A 40 -17.48 -0.82 10.82
CA GLU A 40 -18.75 -1.40 10.40
C GLU A 40 -19.20 -0.69 9.13
N ASP A 41 -19.46 -1.45 8.07
CA ASP A 41 -20.04 -0.91 6.85
C ASP A 41 -21.48 -0.44 7.13
N PRO A 42 -21.82 0.85 6.95
CA PRO A 42 -23.14 1.37 7.33
C PRO A 42 -24.29 0.81 6.49
N GLU A 43 -24.04 0.33 5.27
CA GLU A 43 -25.09 -0.25 4.43
C GLU A 43 -25.44 -1.68 4.85
N THR A 44 -24.42 -2.51 5.12
CA THR A 44 -24.62 -3.94 5.39
C THR A 44 -24.53 -4.32 6.87
N GLY A 45 -23.99 -3.44 7.72
CA GLY A 45 -23.68 -3.73 9.13
C GLY A 45 -22.52 -4.71 9.33
N ILE A 46 -21.77 -5.05 8.27
CA ILE A 46 -20.67 -6.02 8.35
C ILE A 46 -19.42 -5.35 8.90
N LEU A 47 -18.75 -6.03 9.85
CA LEU A 47 -17.42 -5.63 10.31
C LEU A 47 -16.38 -5.88 9.21
N CYS A 48 -15.92 -4.79 8.62
CA CYS A 48 -14.87 -4.74 7.63
C CYS A 48 -13.49 -4.55 8.27
N ARG A 49 -12.46 -4.95 7.54
CA ARG A 49 -11.06 -4.79 7.94
C ARG A 49 -10.18 -4.55 6.73
N CYS A 50 -9.25 -3.62 6.86
CA CYS A 50 -8.08 -3.51 5.99
C CYS A 50 -6.78 -3.47 6.78
N ARG A 51 -5.67 -3.76 6.11
CA ARG A 51 -4.31 -3.53 6.62
C ARG A 51 -3.48 -2.97 5.46
N PRO A 52 -3.38 -1.64 5.33
CA PRO A 52 -2.47 -1.04 4.37
C PRO A 52 -1.02 -1.22 4.81
N ASP A 53 -0.10 -1.31 3.84
CA ASP A 53 1.33 -1.49 4.12
C ASP A 53 1.87 -0.30 4.93
N LYS A 54 1.45 0.92 4.60
CA LYS A 54 1.77 2.12 5.39
C LYS A 54 0.68 3.19 5.31
N ILE A 55 0.39 3.80 6.44
CA ILE A 55 -0.46 4.99 6.58
C ILE A 55 0.41 6.15 7.02
N ILE A 56 0.36 7.28 6.31
CA ILE A 56 1.03 8.55 6.66
C ILE A 56 -0.05 9.52 7.16
N PRO A 57 -0.22 9.66 8.50
CA PRO A 57 -1.38 10.34 9.07
C PRO A 57 -1.42 11.83 8.78
N GLU A 58 -0.26 12.50 8.74
CA GLU A 58 -0.14 13.96 8.57
C GLU A 58 -0.88 14.47 7.33
N PHE A 59 -0.92 13.66 6.26
CA PHE A 59 -1.56 14.01 4.99
C PHE A 59 -2.75 13.10 4.65
N HIS A 60 -3.10 12.16 5.52
CA HIS A 60 -4.06 11.08 5.25
C HIS A 60 -3.70 10.24 4.01
N TRP A 61 -2.41 9.97 3.80
CA TRP A 61 -1.95 9.16 2.67
C TRP A 61 -1.89 7.68 3.04
N ILE A 62 -2.25 6.84 2.07
CA ILE A 62 -2.08 5.39 2.12
C ILE A 62 -1.05 5.00 1.07
N MET A 63 -0.08 4.17 1.47
CA MET A 63 0.91 3.58 0.58
C MET A 63 0.76 2.06 0.64
N ASP A 64 0.74 1.45 -0.55
CA ASP A 64 0.71 0.00 -0.74
C ASP A 64 1.76 -0.37 -1.80
N VAL A 65 2.63 -1.33 -1.47
CA VAL A 65 3.81 -1.70 -2.25
C VAL A 65 3.46 -2.88 -3.15
N LYS A 66 3.52 -2.65 -4.47
CA LYS A 66 3.34 -3.71 -5.48
C LYS A 66 4.64 -3.92 -6.26
N THR A 67 4.97 -5.18 -6.52
CA THR A 67 6.04 -5.56 -7.45
C THR A 67 5.43 -6.18 -8.71
N THR A 68 6.07 -5.94 -9.85
CA THR A 68 5.64 -6.47 -11.15
C THR A 68 6.86 -6.81 -11.98
N ALA A 69 6.75 -7.82 -12.84
CA ALA A 69 7.77 -8.12 -13.85
C ALA A 69 7.71 -7.13 -15.03
N ASP A 70 6.58 -6.45 -15.24
CA ASP A 70 6.36 -5.52 -16.35
C ASP A 70 5.49 -4.34 -15.88
N ILE A 71 6.10 -3.15 -15.87
CA ILE A 71 5.42 -1.91 -15.46
C ILE A 71 4.44 -1.39 -16.51
N GLN A 72 4.65 -1.69 -17.81
CA GLN A 72 3.74 -1.28 -18.87
C GLN A 72 2.45 -2.09 -18.78
N ARG A 73 2.56 -3.40 -18.54
CA ARG A 73 1.40 -4.27 -18.31
C ARG A 73 0.65 -3.93 -17.02
N PHE A 74 1.35 -3.47 -15.98
CA PHE A 74 0.72 -3.10 -14.71
C PHE A 74 -0.39 -2.06 -14.87
N ARG A 75 -0.24 -1.14 -15.84
CA ARG A 75 -1.21 -0.08 -16.15
C ARG A 75 -2.61 -0.57 -16.49
N THR A 76 -2.75 -1.83 -16.94
CA THR A 76 -4.06 -2.44 -17.20
C THR A 76 -4.33 -3.62 -16.28
N ALA A 77 -3.30 -4.38 -15.92
CA ALA A 77 -3.43 -5.56 -15.06
C ALA A 77 -3.94 -5.21 -13.64
N TYR A 78 -3.78 -3.97 -13.18
CA TYR A 78 -4.36 -3.52 -11.91
C TYR A 78 -5.89 -3.75 -11.83
N TYR A 79 -6.57 -3.72 -12.98
CA TYR A 79 -8.01 -4.00 -13.06
C TYR A 79 -8.31 -5.47 -12.77
N ASP A 80 -7.57 -6.38 -13.40
CA ASP A 80 -7.72 -7.83 -13.20
C ASP A 80 -7.42 -8.24 -11.77
N TYR A 81 -6.44 -7.60 -11.12
CA TYR A 81 -6.13 -7.80 -9.70
C TYR A 81 -7.05 -7.05 -8.74
N ARG A 82 -8.03 -6.30 -9.26
CA ARG A 82 -9.00 -5.51 -8.47
C ARG A 82 -8.35 -4.49 -7.54
N TYR A 83 -7.20 -3.93 -7.91
CA TYR A 83 -6.54 -2.89 -7.09
C TYR A 83 -7.38 -1.62 -6.98
N HIS A 84 -8.25 -1.34 -7.95
CA HIS A 84 -9.25 -0.27 -7.83
C HIS A 84 -10.28 -0.53 -6.73
N VAL A 85 -10.62 -1.80 -6.44
CA VAL A 85 -11.51 -2.15 -5.33
C VAL A 85 -10.76 -2.02 -4.01
N GLN A 86 -9.48 -2.42 -3.97
CA GLN A 86 -8.62 -2.21 -2.80
C GLN A 86 -8.54 -0.73 -2.43
N ASP A 87 -8.28 0.15 -3.41
CA ASP A 87 -8.19 1.60 -3.22
C ASP A 87 -9.48 2.19 -2.62
N ALA A 88 -10.63 1.89 -3.23
CA ALA A 88 -11.93 2.33 -2.71
C ALA A 88 -12.19 1.81 -1.29
N PHE A 89 -11.99 0.51 -1.06
CA PHE A 89 -12.27 -0.12 0.22
C PHE A 89 -11.37 0.41 1.35
N TYR A 90 -10.09 0.69 1.06
CA TYR A 90 -9.16 1.26 2.04
C TYR A 90 -9.51 2.72 2.34
N SER A 91 -9.85 3.50 1.31
CA SER A 91 -10.24 4.91 1.45
C SER A 91 -11.53 5.06 2.27
N ASP A 92 -12.53 4.22 2.00
CA ASP A 92 -13.78 4.18 2.76
C ASP A 92 -13.52 3.81 4.22
N GLY A 93 -12.72 2.76 4.46
CA GLY A 93 -12.37 2.32 5.80
C GLY A 93 -11.63 3.37 6.62
N LEU A 94 -10.64 4.08 6.04
CA LEU A 94 -9.93 5.13 6.75
C LEU A 94 -10.77 6.40 6.95
N SER A 95 -11.60 6.79 5.98
CA SER A 95 -12.48 7.95 6.13
C SER A 95 -13.58 7.74 7.18
N GLY A 96 -14.05 6.49 7.33
CA GLY A 96 -15.02 6.11 8.35
C GLY A 96 -14.42 5.88 9.74
N ALA A 97 -13.20 5.35 9.82
CA ALA A 97 -12.53 5.04 11.08
C ALA A 97 -11.83 6.24 11.73
N VAL A 98 -11.48 7.27 10.96
CA VAL A 98 -10.96 8.54 11.47
C VAL A 98 -12.14 9.50 11.69
N ARG A 99 -12.88 9.28 12.78
CA ARG A 99 -13.77 10.28 13.38
C ARG A 99 -13.42 10.48 14.85
#